data_AF-A0A4V4H324-F1
#
_entry.id   AF-A0A4V4H324-F1
#
_cell.length_a   1.000
_cell.length_b   1.000
_cell.length_c   1.000
_cell.angle_alpha   90.00
_cell.angle_beta   90.00
_cell.angle_gamma   90.00
#
_symmetry.space_group_name_H-M   'P 1'
#
loop_
_entity.id
_entity.type
_entity.pdbx_description
1 polymer ?
#
loop_
_entity_poly.entity_id
_entity_poly.type
_entity_poly.pdbx_seq_one_letter_code
_entity_poly.pdbx_strand_id
1 'polypeptide(L)'
;MTLAFDEFGRPFIIIKEQEKKARLSGLDAQKANIAGVKAVARILRTSLGPKGMDKMLQSPDGDVVISNKMMIEETKRSIHDALCVARNLIRNNSIVYGGGSAEISCSISVEAAADRYPGVEQYAIRSFAEALDSIPLALAENSGLPPIDTLTAVKSQQIKENNPYCGIDCNDVGTTNMQEQNVFETLIGKQQQILLATQVVKMILKIDDVITPSNY
;
A
#
# COMPACT_ATOMS: atom_id res chain seq x y z
N MET A 1 -41.00 -12.98 13.27
CA MET A 1 -40.92 -11.89 12.28
C MET A 1 -42.20 -11.10 12.43
N THR A 2 -42.13 -9.89 12.99
CA THR A 2 -43.33 -9.10 13.32
C THR A 2 -43.29 -7.83 12.48
N LEU A 3 -44.28 -7.64 11.61
CA LEU A 3 -44.45 -6.40 10.84
C LEU A 3 -45.03 -5.33 11.76
N ALA A 4 -44.36 -4.18 11.83
CA ALA A 4 -44.82 -3.00 12.55
C ALA A 4 -44.97 -1.84 11.56
N PHE A 5 -45.89 -0.92 11.87
CA PHE A 5 -46.22 0.23 11.05
C PHE A 5 -45.88 1.50 11.83
N ASP A 6 -45.37 2.53 11.14
CA ASP A 6 -45.19 3.86 11.73
C ASP A 6 -46.52 4.62 11.84
N GLU A 7 -46.50 5.81 12.44
CA GLU A 7 -47.69 6.68 12.60
C GLU A 7 -48.28 7.17 11.26
N PHE A 8 -47.59 6.92 10.13
CA PHE A 8 -48.02 7.27 8.78
C PHE A 8 -48.38 6.01 7.94
N GLY A 9 -48.50 4.84 8.58
CA GLY A 9 -48.94 3.59 7.95
C GLY A 9 -47.89 2.91 7.06
N ARG A 10 -46.62 3.33 7.12
CA ARG A 10 -45.56 2.71 6.31
C ARG A 10 -45.02 1.45 7.01
N PRO A 11 -44.96 0.30 6.33
CA PRO A 11 -44.45 -0.92 6.93
C PRO A 11 -42.91 -0.84 7.05
N PHE A 12 -42.38 -1.14 8.24
CA PHE A 12 -40.96 -1.36 8.44
C PHE A 12 -40.71 -2.70 9.12
N ILE A 13 -39.56 -3.31 8.82
CA ILE A 13 -39.21 -4.64 9.30
C ILE A 13 -38.39 -4.50 10.57
N ILE A 14 -38.91 -5.00 11.70
CA ILE A 14 -38.12 -5.14 12.93
C ILE A 14 -37.35 -6.47 12.83
N ILE A 15 -36.07 -6.38 12.47
CA ILE A 15 -35.15 -7.52 12.51
C ILE A 15 -34.73 -7.71 13.97
N LYS A 16 -35.26 -8.75 14.62
CA LYS A 16 -34.80 -9.16 15.96
C LYS A 16 -33.48 -9.95 15.81
N GLU A 17 -32.40 -9.24 15.54
CA GLU A 17 -31.07 -9.83 15.33
C GLU A 17 -30.39 -10.13 16.68
N GLN A 18 -30.96 -11.07 17.46
CA GLN A 18 -30.36 -11.54 18.72
C GLN A 18 -30.55 -13.05 18.97
N GLU A 19 -30.49 -13.90 17.95
CA GLU A 19 -30.40 -15.35 18.16
C GLU A 19 -29.14 -15.94 17.51
N LYS A 20 -28.08 -15.97 18.35
CA LYS A 20 -26.88 -16.83 18.39
C LYS A 20 -25.57 -16.09 18.72
N LYS A 21 -25.60 -15.15 19.67
CA LYS A 21 -24.40 -14.91 20.50
C LYS A 21 -24.47 -15.92 21.66
N ALA A 22 -23.62 -16.95 21.62
CA ALA A 22 -23.44 -17.86 22.75
C ALA A 22 -23.03 -17.03 23.97
N ARG A 23 -23.99 -16.75 24.85
CA ARG A 23 -23.79 -15.89 26.02
C ARG A 23 -23.05 -16.72 27.05
N LEU A 24 -21.72 -16.61 27.06
CA LEU A 24 -20.88 -17.18 28.12
C LEU A 24 -21.25 -16.49 29.43
N SER A 25 -21.81 -17.25 30.38
CA SER A 25 -22.20 -16.75 31.71
C SER A 25 -21.62 -17.60 32.83
N GLY A 26 -21.34 -16.98 33.98
CA GLY A 26 -20.86 -17.68 35.16
C GLY A 26 -19.40 -18.13 35.05
N LEU A 27 -19.14 -19.40 35.39
CA LEU A 27 -17.80 -19.93 35.59
C LEU A 27 -16.98 -20.01 34.30
N ASP A 28 -17.63 -20.26 33.15
CA ASP A 28 -16.97 -20.29 31.85
C ASP A 28 -16.58 -18.90 31.34
N ALA A 29 -17.39 -17.88 31.65
CA ALA A 29 -17.03 -16.47 31.40
C ALA A 29 -15.83 -16.04 32.26
N GLN A 30 -15.77 -16.47 33.52
CA GLN A 30 -14.62 -16.21 34.39
C GLN A 30 -13.35 -16.91 33.88
N LYS A 31 -13.44 -18.16 33.43
CA LYS A 31 -12.30 -18.87 32.80
C LYS A 31 -11.83 -18.16 31.52
N ALA A 32 -12.75 -17.74 30.66
CA ALA A 32 -12.43 -16.97 29.45
C ALA A 32 -11.75 -15.63 29.80
N ASN A 33 -12.24 -14.92 30.81
CA ASN A 33 -11.64 -13.68 31.28
C ASN A 33 -10.24 -13.91 31.87
N ILE A 34 -10.02 -14.97 32.67
CA ILE A 34 -8.70 -15.31 33.21
C ILE A 34 -7.73 -15.68 32.08
N ALA A 35 -8.19 -16.40 31.06
CA ALA A 35 -7.38 -16.71 29.88
C ALA A 35 -7.01 -15.43 29.10
N GLY A 36 -7.95 -14.51 28.94
CA GLY A 36 -7.72 -13.18 28.35
C GLY A 36 -6.71 -12.35 29.15
N VAL A 37 -6.85 -12.29 30.47
CA VAL A 37 -5.90 -11.58 31.36
C VAL A 37 -4.50 -12.20 31.30
N LYS A 38 -4.40 -13.54 31.22
CA LYS A 38 -3.10 -14.22 31.03
C LYS A 38 -2.49 -13.94 29.66
N ALA A 39 -3.30 -13.80 28.61
CA ALA A 39 -2.82 -13.42 27.29
C ALA A 39 -2.28 -11.98 27.29
N VAL A 40 -3.02 -11.03 27.87
CA VAL A 40 -2.57 -9.64 28.06
C VAL A 40 -1.30 -9.57 28.91
N ALA A 41 -1.22 -10.32 30.02
CA ALA A 41 -0.03 -10.37 30.85
C ALA A 41 1.19 -10.96 30.12
N ARG A 42 1.00 -11.95 29.21
CA ARG A 42 2.08 -12.46 28.36
C ARG A 42 2.59 -11.41 27.36
N ILE A 43 1.69 -10.61 26.78
CA ILE A 43 2.02 -9.51 25.89
C ILE A 43 2.80 -8.42 26.66
N LEU A 44 2.37 -8.04 27.86
CA LEU A 44 3.09 -7.06 28.68
C LEU A 44 4.44 -7.58 29.18
N ARG A 45 4.56 -8.88 29.46
CA ARG A 45 5.83 -9.52 29.87
C ARG A 45 6.91 -9.38 28.80
N THR A 46 6.56 -9.41 27.51
CA THR A 46 7.54 -9.19 26.44
C THR A 46 8.03 -7.75 26.39
N SER A 47 7.25 -6.77 26.85
CA SER A 47 7.67 -5.35 26.91
C SER A 47 8.50 -5.02 28.15
N LEU A 48 8.23 -5.66 29.31
CA LEU A 48 8.89 -5.33 30.58
C LEU A 48 10.11 -6.24 30.92
N GLY A 49 10.27 -7.37 30.25
CA GLY A 49 11.37 -8.31 30.49
C GLY A 49 12.75 -7.79 30.05
N PRO A 50 13.86 -8.47 30.40
CA PRO A 50 15.22 -8.09 29.97
C PRO A 50 15.42 -8.13 28.43
N LYS A 51 14.47 -8.65 27.67
CA LYS A 51 14.41 -8.62 26.18
C LYS A 51 13.35 -7.66 25.61
N GLY A 52 12.76 -6.80 26.44
CA GLY A 52 11.75 -5.84 26.01
C GLY A 52 12.31 -4.76 25.10
N MET A 53 11.53 -4.41 24.07
CA MET A 53 11.99 -3.60 22.93
C MET A 53 12.11 -2.10 23.23
N ASP A 54 11.49 -1.61 24.31
CA ASP A 54 11.54 -0.21 24.73
C ASP A 54 12.40 -0.04 25.99
N LYS A 55 13.71 -0.31 25.88
CA LYS A 55 14.67 -0.05 26.96
C LYS A 55 15.75 0.94 26.54
N MET A 56 15.83 2.02 27.29
CA MET A 56 16.95 2.95 27.35
C MET A 56 17.89 2.43 28.44
N LEU A 57 19.05 1.90 28.07
CA LEU A 57 20.08 1.48 29.02
C LEU A 57 21.12 2.60 29.11
N GLN A 58 21.30 3.18 30.30
CA GLN A 58 22.35 4.15 30.54
C GLN A 58 23.55 3.44 31.19
N SER A 59 24.70 3.48 30.53
CA SER A 59 25.97 3.05 31.09
C SER A 59 26.41 4.00 32.21
N PRO A 60 27.22 3.54 33.19
CA PRO A 60 27.71 4.39 34.30
C PRO A 60 28.47 5.64 33.86
N ASP A 61 29.01 5.64 32.63
CA ASP A 61 29.75 6.75 32.01
C ASP A 61 28.84 7.83 31.40
N GLY A 62 27.51 7.68 31.50
CA GLY A 62 26.52 8.61 30.96
C GLY A 62 26.04 8.27 29.55
N ASP A 63 26.67 7.31 28.87
CA ASP A 63 26.26 6.85 27.54
C ASP A 63 24.92 6.13 27.57
N VAL A 64 23.98 6.62 26.75
CA VAL A 64 22.65 6.04 26.59
C VAL A 64 22.67 5.10 25.38
N VAL A 65 22.59 3.79 25.62
CA VAL A 65 22.42 2.79 24.58
C VAL A 65 20.94 2.40 24.52
N ILE A 66 20.22 2.99 23.57
CA ILE A 66 18.90 2.51 23.17
C ILE A 66 19.12 1.23 22.35
N SER A 67 18.86 0.07 22.95
CA SER A 67 19.01 -1.23 22.27
C SER A 67 17.82 -1.50 21.34
N ASN A 68 17.58 -0.63 20.35
CA ASN A 68 16.48 -0.83 19.41
C ASN A 68 16.93 -1.75 18.26
N LYS A 69 16.80 -3.06 18.47
CA LYS A 69 17.03 -4.07 17.41
C LYS A 69 16.25 -3.77 16.13
N MET A 70 15.08 -3.14 16.23
CA MET A 70 14.28 -2.73 15.07
C MET A 70 15.03 -1.69 14.22
N MET A 71 15.69 -0.70 14.84
CA MET A 71 16.47 0.29 14.10
C MET A 71 17.69 -0.32 13.42
N ILE A 72 18.37 -1.28 14.07
CA ILE A 72 19.51 -1.98 13.47
C ILE A 72 19.06 -2.82 12.27
N GLU A 73 17.96 -3.57 12.39
CA GLU A 73 17.43 -4.36 11.29
C GLU A 73 16.91 -3.47 10.14
N GLU A 74 16.29 -2.33 10.45
CA GLU A 74 15.83 -1.37 9.42
C GLU A 74 17.01 -0.68 8.72
N THR A 75 18.07 -0.36 9.46
CA THR A 75 19.32 0.17 8.89
C THR A 75 19.95 -0.86 7.94
N LYS A 76 20.01 -2.13 8.35
CA LYS A 76 20.53 -3.21 7.51
C LYS A 76 19.72 -3.38 6.23
N ARG A 77 18.38 -3.31 6.31
CA ARG A 77 17.49 -3.34 5.15
C ARG A 77 17.73 -2.14 4.23
N SER A 78 17.78 -0.92 4.77
CA SER A 78 18.02 0.31 4.02
C SER A 78 19.35 0.27 3.25
N ILE A 79 20.42 -0.23 3.88
CA ILE A 79 21.72 -0.42 3.21
C ILE A 79 21.63 -1.47 2.11
N HIS A 80 20.92 -2.57 2.35
CA HIS A 80 20.74 -3.62 1.35
C HIS A 80 20.01 -3.11 0.11
N ASP A 81 18.98 -2.29 0.29
CA ASP A 81 18.21 -1.69 -0.81
C ASP A 81 19.10 -0.72 -1.62
N ALA A 82 19.87 0.14 -0.95
CA ALA A 82 20.82 1.03 -1.60
C ALA A 82 21.88 0.26 -2.41
N LEU A 83 22.42 -0.83 -1.86
CA LEU A 83 23.36 -1.70 -2.57
C LEU A 83 22.70 -2.40 -3.78
N CYS A 84 21.44 -2.80 -3.66
CA CYS A 84 20.70 -3.38 -4.78
C CYS A 84 20.47 -2.37 -5.92
N VAL A 85 20.15 -1.12 -5.59
CA VAL A 85 20.04 -0.02 -6.57
C VAL A 85 21.38 0.24 -7.25
N ALA A 86 22.46 0.37 -6.48
CA ALA A 86 23.81 0.55 -7.03
C ALA A 86 24.23 -0.62 -7.94
N ARG A 87 23.96 -1.86 -7.53
CA ARG A 87 24.20 -3.05 -8.35
C ARG A 87 23.40 -3.02 -9.66
N ASN A 88 22.14 -2.59 -9.62
CA ASN A 88 21.31 -2.48 -10.81
C ASN A 88 21.87 -1.42 -11.78
N LEU A 89 22.34 -0.27 -11.26
CA LEU A 89 23.01 0.77 -12.06
C LEU A 89 24.30 0.29 -12.71
N ILE A 90 25.09 -0.54 -12.00
CA ILE A 90 26.30 -1.14 -12.57
C ILE A 90 25.96 -2.11 -13.72
N ARG A 91 24.86 -2.87 -13.59
CA ARG A 91 24.39 -3.78 -14.64
C ARG A 91 23.79 -3.06 -15.84
N ASN A 92 23.07 -1.97 -15.60
CA ASN A 92 22.51 -1.10 -16.63
C ASN A 92 22.42 0.33 -16.08
N ASN A 93 23.11 1.24 -16.77
CA ASN A 93 23.24 2.64 -16.39
C ASN A 93 21.99 3.48 -16.72
N SER A 94 20.94 2.88 -17.28
CA SER A 94 19.70 3.57 -17.62
C SER A 94 18.86 3.87 -16.38
N ILE A 95 18.47 5.13 -16.23
CA ILE A 95 17.63 5.62 -15.15
C ILE A 95 16.31 6.17 -15.70
N VAL A 96 15.32 6.25 -14.83
CA VAL A 96 14.05 6.94 -15.04
C VAL A 96 13.77 7.84 -13.84
N TYR A 97 12.85 8.77 -14.02
CA TYR A 97 12.48 9.71 -12.97
C TYR A 97 11.40 9.10 -12.07
N GLY A 98 11.57 9.28 -10.76
CA GLY A 98 10.66 8.74 -9.76
C GLY A 98 9.43 9.62 -9.54
N GLY A 99 8.89 9.61 -8.31
CA GLY A 99 7.73 10.43 -7.95
C GLY A 99 6.46 10.14 -8.77
N GLY A 100 6.32 8.93 -9.31
CA GLY A 100 5.21 8.57 -10.20
C GLY A 100 5.34 9.10 -11.63
N SER A 101 6.41 9.81 -11.97
CA SER A 101 6.61 10.41 -13.30
C SER A 101 6.68 9.36 -14.40
N ALA A 102 7.39 8.27 -14.16
CA ALA A 102 7.54 7.16 -15.10
C ALA A 102 6.19 6.46 -15.34
N GLU A 103 5.38 6.25 -14.29
CA GLU A 103 4.07 5.63 -14.35
C GLU A 103 3.07 6.49 -15.14
N ILE A 104 3.02 7.80 -14.89
CA ILE A 104 2.16 8.75 -15.62
C ILE A 104 2.54 8.77 -17.11
N SER A 105 3.83 8.80 -17.42
CA SER A 105 4.29 8.80 -18.83
C SER A 105 3.92 7.49 -19.54
N CYS A 106 4.01 6.36 -18.84
CA CYS A 106 3.54 5.08 -19.36
C CYS A 106 2.02 5.08 -19.56
N SER A 107 1.25 5.60 -18.60
CA SER A 107 -0.21 5.71 -18.66
C SER A 107 -0.67 6.50 -19.89
N ILE A 108 -0.11 7.69 -20.13
CA ILE A 108 -0.40 8.52 -21.31
C ILE A 108 -0.08 7.76 -22.61
N SER A 109 1.08 7.09 -22.65
CA SER A 109 1.52 6.34 -23.83
C SER A 109 0.61 5.14 -24.13
N VAL A 110 0.15 4.45 -23.08
CA VAL A 110 -0.77 3.30 -23.17
C VAL A 110 -2.18 3.76 -23.55
N GLU A 111 -2.67 4.88 -23.02
CA GLU A 111 -3.94 5.50 -23.43
C GLU A 111 -3.92 5.85 -24.93
N ALA A 112 -2.86 6.52 -25.39
CA ALA A 112 -2.70 6.86 -26.80
C ALA A 112 -2.59 5.61 -27.70
N ALA A 113 -2.04 4.51 -27.18
CA ALA A 113 -2.02 3.23 -27.88
C ALA A 113 -3.41 2.57 -27.90
N ALA A 114 -4.23 2.73 -26.86
CA ALA A 114 -5.58 2.18 -26.78
C ALA A 114 -6.48 2.72 -27.92
N ASP A 115 -6.33 3.99 -28.27
CA ASP A 115 -7.12 4.62 -29.33
C ASP A 115 -6.84 4.05 -30.74
N ARG A 116 -5.73 3.32 -30.91
CA ARG A 116 -5.41 2.65 -32.18
C ARG A 116 -6.15 1.34 -32.37
N TYR A 117 -6.63 0.72 -31.30
CA TYR A 117 -7.30 -0.58 -31.33
C TYR A 117 -8.81 -0.41 -31.11
N PRO A 118 -9.65 -0.65 -32.13
CA PRO A 118 -11.09 -0.70 -31.93
C PRO A 118 -11.50 -2.03 -31.29
N GLY A 119 -12.47 -2.02 -30.38
CA GLY A 119 -13.09 -3.23 -29.85
C GLY A 119 -13.03 -3.37 -28.34
N VAL A 120 -13.16 -4.62 -27.85
CA VAL A 120 -13.16 -4.94 -26.42
C VAL A 120 -11.77 -4.80 -25.80
N GLU A 121 -10.72 -4.98 -26.59
CA GLU A 121 -9.32 -4.81 -26.18
C GLU A 121 -9.02 -3.38 -25.73
N GLN A 122 -9.69 -2.38 -26.32
CA GLN A 122 -9.52 -0.98 -25.95
C GLN A 122 -9.80 -0.75 -24.46
N TYR A 123 -10.86 -1.36 -23.93
CA TYR A 123 -11.22 -1.24 -22.52
C TYR A 123 -10.15 -1.85 -21.62
N ALA A 124 -9.62 -3.02 -21.99
CA ALA A 124 -8.56 -3.67 -21.22
C ALA A 124 -7.26 -2.83 -21.21
N ILE A 125 -6.90 -2.22 -22.34
CA ILE A 125 -5.71 -1.36 -22.45
C ILE A 125 -5.90 -0.09 -21.62
N ARG A 126 -7.08 0.53 -21.66
CA ARG A 126 -7.40 1.71 -20.84
C ARG A 126 -7.39 1.39 -19.35
N SER A 127 -7.97 0.27 -18.93
CA SER A 127 -7.91 -0.17 -17.52
C SER A 127 -6.48 -0.43 -17.05
N PHE A 128 -5.58 -0.86 -17.94
CA PHE A 128 -4.15 -0.97 -17.60
C PHE A 128 -3.49 0.40 -17.40
N ALA A 129 -3.82 1.40 -18.22
CA ALA A 129 -3.34 2.77 -18.02
C ALA A 129 -3.87 3.38 -16.70
N GLU A 130 -5.16 3.21 -16.42
CA GLU A 130 -5.75 3.62 -15.13
C GLU A 130 -5.08 2.93 -13.94
N ALA A 131 -4.69 1.65 -14.08
CA ALA A 131 -3.95 0.94 -13.04
C ALA A 131 -2.55 1.53 -12.80
N LEU A 132 -1.87 2.04 -13.84
CA LEU A 132 -0.58 2.74 -13.67
C LEU A 132 -0.76 4.05 -12.89
N ASP A 133 -1.88 4.75 -13.08
CA ASP A 133 -2.21 5.99 -12.36
C ASP A 133 -2.47 5.76 -10.85
N SER A 134 -2.66 4.52 -10.40
CA SER A 134 -2.84 4.19 -8.97
C SER A 134 -1.60 4.46 -8.10
N ILE A 135 -0.40 4.31 -8.66
CA ILE A 135 0.87 4.56 -7.97
C ILE A 135 1.05 6.04 -7.64
N PRO A 136 0.97 6.97 -8.62
CA PRO A 136 1.01 8.39 -8.33
C PRO A 136 -0.15 8.83 -7.43
N LEU A 137 -1.37 8.31 -7.62
CA LEU A 137 -2.49 8.60 -6.72
C LEU A 137 -2.16 8.28 -5.25
N ALA A 138 -1.58 7.09 -5.01
CA ALA A 138 -1.18 6.67 -3.67
C ALA A 138 -0.02 7.53 -3.11
N LEU A 139 0.92 7.99 -3.96
CA LEU A 139 1.98 8.91 -3.52
C LEU A 139 1.40 10.25 -3.07
N ALA A 140 0.48 10.84 -3.84
CA ALA A 140 -0.17 12.09 -3.47
C ALA A 140 -0.97 11.95 -2.16
N GLU A 141 -1.71 10.85 -2.00
CA GLU A 141 -2.48 10.56 -0.79
C GLU A 141 -1.57 10.43 0.44
N ASN A 142 -0.48 9.68 0.32
CA ASN A 142 0.50 9.50 1.40
C ASN A 142 1.24 10.80 1.75
N SER A 143 1.39 11.71 0.79
CA SER A 143 1.96 13.05 0.99
C SER A 143 0.94 14.09 1.47
N GLY A 144 -0.33 13.72 1.65
CA GLY A 144 -1.37 14.64 2.11
C GLY A 144 -1.84 15.65 1.05
N LEU A 145 -1.51 15.42 -0.22
CA LEU A 145 -1.95 16.23 -1.36
C LEU A 145 -3.30 15.75 -1.88
N PRO A 146 -4.12 16.62 -2.50
CA PRO A 146 -5.36 16.19 -3.16
C PRO A 146 -5.02 15.27 -4.36
N PRO A 147 -5.33 13.96 -4.31
CA PRO A 147 -4.74 13.00 -5.24
C PRO A 147 -5.21 13.18 -6.68
N ILE A 148 -6.50 13.45 -6.87
CA ILE A 148 -7.09 13.62 -8.20
C ILE A 148 -6.60 14.91 -8.86
N ASP A 149 -6.55 16.00 -8.10
CA ASP A 149 -6.15 17.31 -8.62
C ASP A 149 -4.66 17.34 -8.98
N THR A 150 -3.80 16.78 -8.12
CA THR A 150 -2.36 16.70 -8.38
C THR A 150 -2.04 15.80 -9.56
N LEU A 151 -2.62 14.59 -9.62
CA LEU A 151 -2.42 13.68 -10.75
C LEU A 151 -2.89 14.33 -12.06
N THR A 152 -4.07 14.93 -12.07
CA THR A 152 -4.63 15.58 -13.28
C THR A 152 -3.76 16.75 -13.73
N ALA A 153 -3.25 17.55 -12.78
CA ALA A 153 -2.34 18.65 -13.07
C ALA A 153 -1.03 18.16 -13.70
N VAL A 154 -0.37 17.17 -13.07
CA VAL A 154 0.90 16.60 -13.55
C VAL A 154 0.72 15.89 -14.90
N LYS A 155 -0.34 15.09 -15.07
CA LYS A 155 -0.66 14.41 -16.34
C LYS A 155 -0.91 15.43 -17.45
N SER A 156 -1.67 16.49 -17.17
CA SER A 156 -1.89 17.59 -18.12
C SER A 156 -0.60 18.33 -18.48
N GLN A 157 0.30 18.53 -17.52
CA GLN A 157 1.60 19.17 -17.73
C GLN A 157 2.49 18.31 -18.64
N GLN A 158 2.61 17.00 -18.36
CA GLN A 158 3.38 16.08 -19.19
C GLN A 158 2.90 16.08 -20.66
N ILE A 159 1.57 16.11 -20.87
CA ILE A 159 0.99 16.14 -22.23
C ILE A 159 1.30 17.46 -22.94
N LYS A 160 1.14 18.61 -22.26
CA LYS A 160 1.34 19.94 -22.85
C LYS A 160 2.79 20.22 -23.17
N GLU A 161 3.69 19.87 -22.25
CA GLU A 161 5.12 20.16 -22.35
C GLU A 161 5.88 19.03 -23.07
N ASN A 162 5.22 17.90 -23.33
CA ASN A 162 5.83 16.66 -23.83
C ASN A 162 7.07 16.27 -23.01
N ASN A 163 7.00 16.50 -21.70
CA ASN A 163 8.09 16.31 -20.75
C ASN A 163 7.75 15.16 -19.79
N PRO A 164 8.42 14.00 -19.88
CA PRO A 164 8.13 12.83 -19.05
C PRO A 164 8.76 12.91 -17.64
N TYR A 165 9.34 14.05 -17.25
CA TYR A 165 10.06 14.23 -15.98
C TYR A 165 9.18 14.82 -14.87
N CYS A 166 7.96 15.28 -15.20
CA CYS A 166 7.04 15.85 -14.23
C CYS A 166 6.40 14.73 -13.39
N GLY A 167 6.65 14.71 -12.10
CA GLY A 167 6.06 13.79 -11.12
C GLY A 167 5.31 14.52 -10.02
N ILE A 168 4.91 13.76 -9.01
CA ILE A 168 4.28 14.28 -7.79
C ILE A 168 5.35 14.81 -6.85
N ASP A 169 5.15 16.03 -6.38
CA ASP A 169 6.01 16.67 -5.41
C ASP A 169 5.71 16.19 -3.99
N CYS A 170 6.30 15.06 -3.60
CA CYS A 170 6.09 14.50 -2.27
C CYS A 170 6.80 15.28 -1.14
N ASN A 171 7.73 16.17 -1.48
CA ASN A 171 8.61 16.88 -0.54
C ASN A 171 8.23 18.36 -0.38
N ASP A 172 7.13 18.80 -0.99
CA ASP A 172 6.65 20.19 -0.97
C ASP A 172 7.72 21.21 -1.37
N VAL A 173 8.57 20.86 -2.35
CA VAL A 173 9.64 21.74 -2.86
C VAL A 173 9.09 22.84 -3.76
N GLY A 174 7.88 22.65 -4.30
CA GLY A 174 7.17 23.58 -5.19
C GLY A 174 7.48 23.38 -6.68
N THR A 175 8.24 22.35 -7.05
CA THR A 175 8.52 21.98 -8.45
C THR A 175 8.01 20.58 -8.74
N THR A 176 7.35 20.35 -9.86
CA THR A 176 6.93 19.01 -10.29
C THR A 176 8.04 18.26 -11.03
N ASN A 177 9.15 18.92 -11.37
CA ASN A 177 10.23 18.33 -12.16
C ASN A 177 11.13 17.45 -11.28
N MET A 178 11.04 16.13 -11.46
CA MET A 178 11.80 15.15 -10.67
C MET A 178 13.30 15.20 -10.96
N GLN A 179 13.72 15.75 -12.10
CA GLN A 179 15.14 15.98 -12.39
C GLN A 179 15.73 17.05 -11.47
N GLU A 180 14.99 18.15 -11.25
CA GLU A 180 15.41 19.23 -10.35
C GLU A 180 15.43 18.77 -8.90
N GLN A 181 14.47 17.91 -8.53
CA GLN A 181 14.42 17.29 -7.21
C GLN A 181 15.45 16.16 -6.98
N ASN A 182 16.19 15.74 -8.02
CA ASN A 182 17.12 14.62 -7.97
C ASN A 182 16.49 13.28 -7.53
N VAL A 183 15.24 13.03 -7.95
CA VAL A 183 14.51 11.79 -7.64
C VAL A 183 14.60 10.83 -8.82
N PHE A 184 15.45 9.81 -8.67
CA PHE A 184 15.75 8.84 -9.73
C PHE A 184 15.47 7.40 -9.30
N GLU A 185 15.06 6.59 -10.25
CA GLU A 185 14.90 5.15 -10.10
C GLU A 185 15.61 4.40 -11.24
N THR A 186 15.98 3.15 -11.01
CA THR A 186 16.64 2.34 -12.06
C THR A 186 15.61 1.85 -13.06
N LEU A 187 15.90 1.95 -14.37
CA LEU A 187 15.01 1.48 -15.43
C LEU A 187 14.68 -0.03 -15.27
N ILE A 188 15.71 -0.85 -14.97
CA ILE A 188 15.52 -2.30 -14.76
C ILE A 188 14.52 -2.56 -13.63
N GLY A 189 14.60 -1.81 -12.53
CA GLY A 189 13.69 -1.96 -11.40
C GLY A 189 12.24 -1.76 -11.84
N LYS A 190 11.95 -0.67 -12.54
CA LYS A 190 10.59 -0.36 -13.05
C LYS A 190 10.09 -1.36 -14.07
N GLN A 191 10.93 -1.76 -15.03
CA GLN A 191 10.58 -2.77 -16.01
C GLN A 191 10.20 -4.10 -15.34
N GLN A 192 10.97 -4.53 -14.34
CA GLN A 192 10.67 -5.76 -13.61
C GLN A 192 9.40 -5.64 -12.76
N GLN A 193 9.17 -4.49 -12.10
CA GLN A 193 7.95 -4.27 -11.32
C GLN A 193 6.68 -4.45 -12.18
N ILE A 194 6.62 -3.78 -13.33
CA ILE A 194 5.47 -3.86 -14.25
C ILE A 194 5.33 -5.27 -14.84
N LEU A 195 6.45 -5.89 -15.24
CA LEU A 195 6.44 -7.23 -15.83
C LEU A 195 5.93 -8.28 -14.84
N LEU A 196 6.44 -8.27 -13.61
CA LEU A 196 6.05 -9.22 -12.56
C LEU A 196 4.59 -9.01 -12.13
N ALA A 197 4.16 -7.76 -11.97
CA ALA A 197 2.76 -7.46 -11.66
C ALA A 197 1.83 -8.01 -12.75
N THR A 198 2.16 -7.77 -14.02
CA THR A 198 1.37 -8.27 -15.16
C THR A 198 1.34 -9.79 -15.22
N GLN A 199 2.46 -10.46 -14.90
CA GLN A 199 2.52 -11.92 -14.83
C GLN A 199 1.61 -12.48 -13.72
N VAL A 200 1.62 -11.86 -12.54
CA VAL A 200 0.75 -12.26 -11.43
C VAL A 200 -0.72 -12.06 -11.79
N VAL A 201 -1.09 -10.92 -12.36
CA VAL A 201 -2.46 -10.65 -12.84
C VAL A 201 -2.89 -11.70 -13.86
N LYS A 202 -2.02 -12.05 -14.81
CA LYS A 202 -2.30 -13.10 -15.80
C LYS A 202 -2.49 -14.48 -15.17
N MET A 203 -1.82 -14.79 -14.05
CA MET A 203 -2.06 -16.04 -13.31
C MET A 203 -3.40 -16.01 -12.59
N ILE A 204 -3.75 -14.89 -11.94
CA ILE A 204 -5.00 -14.73 -11.20
C ILE A 204 -6.20 -14.80 -12.14
N LEU A 205 -6.16 -14.08 -13.27
CA LEU A 205 -7.24 -14.05 -14.26
C LEU A 205 -7.49 -15.39 -14.97
N LYS A 206 -6.57 -16.37 -14.84
CA LYS A 206 -6.74 -17.73 -15.36
C LYS A 206 -7.44 -18.68 -14.39
N ILE A 207 -7.66 -18.27 -13.14
CA ILE A 207 -8.31 -19.11 -12.13
C ILE A 207 -9.82 -18.98 -12.33
N ASP A 208 -10.44 -20.04 -12.85
CA ASP A 208 -11.89 -20.07 -13.08
C ASP A 208 -12.68 -20.62 -11.88
N ASP A 209 -12.06 -21.43 -11.00
CA ASP A 209 -12.72 -22.06 -9.86
C ASP A 209 -11.79 -22.23 -8.64
N VAL A 210 -12.34 -22.11 -7.43
CA VAL A 210 -11.61 -22.23 -6.15
C VAL A 210 -12.36 -23.18 -5.22
N ILE A 211 -11.76 -24.34 -4.96
CA ILE A 211 -12.32 -25.36 -4.07
C ILE A 211 -11.72 -25.18 -2.66
N THR A 212 -12.55 -24.83 -1.68
CA THR A 212 -12.15 -24.81 -0.27
C THR A 212 -12.43 -26.16 0.40
N PRO A 213 -11.48 -26.74 1.14
CA PRO A 213 -11.70 -28.01 1.83
C PRO A 213 -12.76 -27.85 2.94
N SER A 214 -13.69 -28.79 3.00
CA SER A 214 -14.67 -28.89 4.09
C SER A 214 -13.93 -29.23 5.39
N ASN A 215 -14.12 -28.40 6.43
CA ASN A 215 -13.65 -28.72 7.78
C ASN A 215 -14.39 -29.98 8.26
N TYR A 216 -13.70 -31.10 8.33
CA TYR A 216 -14.15 -32.33 8.97
C TYR A 216 -13.92 -32.28 10.49
#